data_AF-A0ABD3U4T1-F1
#
_entry.id   AF-A0ABD3U4T1-F1
#
_cell.length_a   1.000
_cell.length_b   1.000
_cell.length_c   1.000
_cell.angle_alpha   90.00
_cell.angle_beta   90.00
_cell.angle_gamma   90.00
#
_symmetry.space_group_name_H-M   'P 1'
#
loop_
_entity.id
_entity.type
_entity.pdbx_description
1 polymer ?
#
loop_
_entity_poly.entity_id
_entity_poly.type
_entity_poly.pdbx_seq_one_letter_code
_entity_poly.pdbx_strand_id
1 'polypeptide(L)'
;MYDHSSANIKLSPEHSPQSDESSFIARLLDSESHHMPHPDYLLLCQDSPIQLASRQDSINYILKVHAHYQFKPVTAFLSITYLDRFLSSHKLQESRGWTFQLVSVACLSIAAKMEEIYVPLLLDLQLDGDPTCRYVFEPKTVQRMELWVMATLNWRLRSVTPFDYLHYFISKLPSCKSDSIPVVQSLASNLILNTTRVIDFLGFPPSVIAAAAVISAAGDGEIFDERVNREMVRSCHQLMEEYLLDTCPAEDLKVTSIDPNAPPSPIGVLDAAACTSCDTHPENLASVSGSGSGAGGAEPENKRQRLSTSDVQEPQP
;
A
#
# COMPACT_ATOMS: atom_id res chain seq x y z
N MET A 1 77.61 10.20 22.97
CA MET A 1 76.80 10.80 21.89
C MET A 1 76.64 9.78 20.78
N TYR A 2 75.47 9.17 20.66
CA TYR A 2 74.93 8.63 19.41
C TYR A 2 73.42 8.85 19.49
N ASP A 3 72.82 9.33 18.40
CA ASP A 3 71.52 9.99 18.43
C ASP A 3 70.41 9.07 17.90
N HIS A 4 69.34 8.93 18.66
CA HIS A 4 68.18 8.13 18.27
C HIS A 4 67.18 9.01 17.52
N SER A 5 67.41 9.15 16.22
CA SER A 5 66.49 9.81 15.28
C SER A 5 65.19 9.01 15.09
N SER A 6 64.32 9.02 16.10
CA SER A 6 62.96 8.48 16.04
C SER A 6 62.12 9.28 15.05
N ALA A 7 61.79 8.69 13.90
CA ALA A 7 60.92 9.31 12.91
C ALA A 7 59.48 9.41 13.46
N ASN A 8 59.04 10.62 13.77
CA ASN A 8 57.65 10.89 14.14
C ASN A 8 56.72 10.67 12.92
N ILE A 9 56.22 9.45 12.77
CA ILE A 9 55.08 9.16 11.90
C ILE A 9 53.88 9.88 12.49
N LYS A 10 53.57 11.04 11.92
CA LYS A 10 52.43 11.87 12.31
C LYS A 10 51.14 11.18 11.83
N LEU A 11 50.53 10.37 12.69
CA LEU A 11 49.18 9.84 12.45
C LEU A 11 48.24 11.03 12.19
N SER A 12 47.44 10.91 11.14
CA SER A 12 46.32 11.81 10.87
C SER A 12 45.29 11.72 12.01
N PRO A 13 44.50 12.79 12.26
CA PRO A 13 43.38 12.69 13.19
C PRO A 13 42.40 11.59 12.77
N GLU A 14 41.94 10.81 13.74
CA GLU A 14 40.85 9.86 13.53
C GLU A 14 39.58 10.63 13.09
N HIS A 15 38.90 10.16 12.05
CA HIS A 15 37.61 10.74 11.67
C HIS A 15 36.58 10.40 12.76
N SER A 16 35.88 11.41 13.28
CA SER A 16 34.81 11.20 14.25
C SER A 16 33.54 10.78 13.51
N PRO A 17 32.95 9.60 13.80
CA PRO A 17 31.81 9.09 13.01
C PRO A 17 30.56 9.98 13.05
N GLN A 18 30.43 10.84 14.08
CA GLN A 18 29.37 11.85 14.17
C GLN A 18 29.48 12.97 13.11
N SER A 19 30.70 13.25 12.62
CA SER A 19 30.94 14.22 11.55
C SER A 19 30.43 13.69 10.21
N ASP A 20 30.69 12.41 9.94
CA ASP A 20 30.33 11.77 8.66
C ASP A 20 28.80 11.57 8.55
N GLU A 21 28.14 11.12 9.63
CA GLU A 21 26.66 11.05 9.69
C GLU A 21 26.01 12.42 9.46
N SER A 22 26.49 13.47 10.13
CA SER A 22 25.93 14.83 9.95
C SER A 22 26.17 15.37 8.53
N SER A 23 27.29 15.02 7.90
CA SER A 23 27.57 15.35 6.50
C SER A 23 26.70 14.56 5.51
N PHE A 24 26.33 13.31 5.85
CA PHE A 24 25.40 12.50 5.07
C PHE A 24 23.97 13.07 5.12
N ILE A 25 23.44 13.36 6.32
CA ILE A 25 22.11 13.95 6.50
C ILE A 25 21.99 15.31 5.81
N ALA A 26 23.03 16.16 5.90
CA ALA A 26 23.07 17.42 5.17
C ALA A 26 22.87 17.23 3.65
N ARG A 27 23.50 16.21 3.05
CA ARG A 27 23.36 15.89 1.62
C ARG A 27 22.00 15.31 1.24
N LEU A 28 21.31 14.62 2.16
CA LEU A 28 19.93 14.20 1.93
C LEU A 28 19.02 15.43 1.84
N LEU A 29 19.10 16.32 2.85
CA LEU A 29 18.35 17.57 2.94
C LEU A 29 18.53 18.46 1.70
N ASP A 30 19.77 18.67 1.26
CA ASP A 30 20.10 19.44 0.06
C ASP A 30 19.51 18.83 -1.25
N SER A 31 19.01 17.60 -1.21
CA SER A 31 18.50 16.85 -2.37
C SER A 31 16.99 16.57 -2.36
N GLU A 32 16.26 16.87 -1.28
CA GLU A 32 14.83 16.53 -1.14
C GLU A 32 13.94 17.14 -2.22
N SER A 33 14.15 18.42 -2.54
CA SER A 33 13.39 19.17 -3.54
C SER A 33 13.43 18.55 -4.95
N HIS A 34 14.45 17.75 -5.26
CA HIS A 34 14.59 17.03 -6.53
C HIS A 34 13.73 15.76 -6.63
N HIS A 35 13.09 15.37 -5.53
CA HIS A 35 12.31 14.15 -5.37
C HIS A 35 10.85 14.41 -4.96
N MET A 36 10.45 15.67 -4.77
CA MET A 36 9.05 16.06 -4.60
C MET A 36 8.26 16.02 -5.93
N PRO A 37 6.93 15.89 -5.89
CA PRO A 37 6.05 16.21 -7.03
C PRO A 37 6.11 17.70 -7.42
N HIS A 38 5.57 18.06 -8.59
CA HIS A 38 5.40 19.48 -8.97
C HIS A 38 4.48 20.22 -7.96
N PRO A 39 4.78 21.46 -7.53
CA PRO A 39 4.01 22.15 -6.48
C PRO A 39 2.49 22.23 -6.75
N ASP A 40 2.09 22.46 -8.00
CA ASP A 40 0.68 22.56 -8.41
C ASP A 40 -0.09 21.23 -8.27
N TYR A 41 0.58 20.10 -8.03
CA TYR A 41 -0.05 18.78 -7.96
C TYR A 41 -0.99 18.63 -6.76
N LEU A 42 -0.64 19.22 -5.61
CA LEU A 42 -1.49 19.22 -4.42
C LEU A 42 -2.82 19.93 -4.71
N LEU A 43 -2.75 21.15 -5.28
CA LEU A 43 -3.92 21.92 -5.70
C LEU A 43 -4.73 21.16 -6.77
N LEU A 44 -4.08 20.58 -7.77
CA LEU A 44 -4.75 19.80 -8.82
C LEU A 44 -5.52 18.58 -8.28
N CYS A 45 -5.00 17.93 -7.22
CA CYS A 45 -5.69 16.85 -6.53
C CYS A 45 -6.82 17.35 -5.61
N GLN A 46 -6.67 18.51 -4.98
CA GLN A 46 -7.75 19.14 -4.19
C GLN A 46 -8.90 19.63 -5.09
N ASP A 47 -8.59 20.16 -6.28
CA ASP A 47 -9.57 20.67 -7.27
C ASP A 47 -10.30 19.57 -8.08
N SER A 48 -9.70 18.37 -8.27
CA SER A 48 -10.35 17.23 -8.93
C SER A 48 -10.58 16.05 -7.96
N PRO A 49 -11.81 15.91 -7.42
CA PRO A 49 -12.20 14.73 -6.65
C PRO A 49 -12.04 13.40 -7.41
N ILE A 50 -12.12 13.44 -8.75
CA ILE A 50 -11.93 12.26 -9.61
C ILE A 50 -10.44 11.86 -9.63
N GLN A 51 -9.54 12.84 -9.74
CA GLN A 51 -8.10 12.59 -9.66
C GLN A 51 -7.69 12.12 -8.27
N LEU A 52 -8.25 12.71 -7.19
CA LEU A 52 -8.01 12.29 -5.81
C LEU A 52 -8.49 10.86 -5.54
N ALA A 53 -9.71 10.51 -5.97
CA ALA A 53 -10.22 9.14 -5.87
C ALA A 53 -9.38 8.14 -6.68
N SER A 54 -8.94 8.52 -7.88
CA SER A 54 -8.07 7.69 -8.73
C SER A 54 -6.67 7.48 -8.12
N ARG A 55 -6.12 8.50 -7.44
CA ARG A 55 -4.91 8.39 -6.62
C ARG A 55 -5.13 7.45 -5.43
N GLN A 56 -6.27 7.55 -4.74
CA GLN A 56 -6.56 6.68 -3.59
C GLN A 56 -6.76 5.21 -3.99
N ASP A 57 -7.45 4.93 -5.09
CA ASP A 57 -7.54 3.57 -5.67
C ASP A 57 -6.16 3.01 -5.99
N SER A 58 -5.29 3.84 -6.60
CA SER A 58 -3.90 3.49 -6.93
C SER A 58 -3.06 3.15 -5.70
N ILE A 59 -3.18 3.95 -4.63
CA ILE A 59 -2.50 3.74 -3.35
C ILE A 59 -3.05 2.49 -2.64
N ASN A 60 -4.36 2.29 -2.64
CA ASN A 60 -4.99 1.10 -2.07
C ASN A 60 -4.45 -0.18 -2.73
N TYR A 61 -4.32 -0.19 -4.07
CA TYR A 61 -3.70 -1.29 -4.81
C TYR A 61 -2.21 -1.47 -4.43
N ILE A 62 -1.40 -0.40 -4.41
CA ILE A 62 0.03 -0.49 -4.03
C ILE A 62 0.21 -1.07 -2.62
N LEU A 63 -0.53 -0.56 -1.63
CA LEU A 63 -0.47 -1.02 -0.24
C LEU A 63 -0.95 -2.48 -0.12
N LYS A 64 -1.97 -2.87 -0.89
CA LYS A 64 -2.49 -4.26 -0.95
C LYS A 64 -1.43 -5.24 -1.48
N VAL A 65 -0.68 -4.87 -2.53
CA VAL A 65 0.39 -5.72 -3.09
C VAL A 65 1.60 -5.77 -2.16
N HIS A 66 1.98 -4.65 -1.56
CA HIS A 66 3.00 -4.60 -0.50
C HIS A 66 2.68 -5.54 0.67
N ALA A 67 1.43 -5.53 1.15
CA ALA A 67 0.96 -6.44 2.20
C ALA A 67 0.90 -7.91 1.75
N HIS A 68 0.58 -8.18 0.47
CA HIS A 68 0.56 -9.55 -0.07
C HIS A 68 1.96 -10.16 -0.13
N TYR A 69 2.95 -9.44 -0.64
CA TYR A 69 4.33 -9.94 -0.80
C TYR A 69 5.25 -9.66 0.39
N GLN A 70 4.77 -8.97 1.43
CA GLN A 70 5.57 -8.54 2.59
C GLN A 70 6.81 -7.74 2.18
N PHE A 71 6.65 -6.87 1.16
CA PHE A 71 7.69 -5.91 0.76
C PHE A 71 8.03 -4.94 1.91
N LYS A 72 9.19 -4.31 1.85
CA LYS A 72 9.58 -3.26 2.80
C LYS A 72 8.62 -2.05 2.71
N PRO A 73 8.35 -1.32 3.81
CA PRO A 73 7.57 -0.08 3.76
C PRO A 73 8.13 0.98 2.79
N VAL A 74 9.47 1.08 2.67
CA VAL A 74 10.14 1.99 1.71
C VAL A 74 9.80 1.65 0.25
N THR A 75 9.62 0.38 -0.09
CA THR A 75 9.24 -0.08 -1.44
C THR A 75 7.84 0.44 -1.81
N ALA A 76 6.88 0.34 -0.89
CA ALA A 76 5.54 0.88 -1.07
C ALA A 76 5.55 2.43 -1.16
N PHE A 77 6.30 3.09 -0.28
CA PHE A 77 6.43 4.56 -0.29
C PHE A 77 7.08 5.10 -1.57
N LEU A 78 8.15 4.47 -2.06
CA LEU A 78 8.79 4.80 -3.33
C LEU A 78 7.84 4.59 -4.51
N SER A 79 7.04 3.52 -4.50
CA SER A 79 6.02 3.27 -5.52
C SER A 79 5.03 4.44 -5.63
N ILE A 80 4.59 4.98 -4.49
CA ILE A 80 3.65 6.10 -4.42
C ILE A 80 4.37 7.42 -4.77
N THR A 81 5.61 7.60 -4.33
CA THR A 81 6.45 8.74 -4.72
C THR A 81 6.67 8.81 -6.24
N TYR A 82 6.89 7.66 -6.90
CA TYR A 82 6.98 7.59 -8.36
C TYR A 82 5.64 7.91 -9.04
N LEU A 83 4.53 7.40 -8.49
CA LEU A 83 3.18 7.68 -8.99
C LEU A 83 2.85 9.17 -8.91
N ASP A 84 3.00 9.80 -7.75
CA ASP A 84 2.68 11.21 -7.53
C ASP A 84 3.59 12.13 -8.37
N ARG A 85 4.89 11.85 -8.44
CA ARG A 85 5.81 12.57 -9.34
C ARG A 85 5.42 12.41 -10.81
N PHE A 86 5.04 11.21 -11.26
CA PHE A 86 4.59 10.98 -12.63
C PHE A 86 3.29 11.75 -12.95
N LEU A 87 2.27 11.65 -12.07
CA LEU A 87 0.98 12.32 -12.22
C LEU A 87 1.11 13.85 -12.14
N SER A 88 2.05 14.37 -11.36
CA SER A 88 2.36 15.82 -11.33
C SER A 88 2.89 16.35 -12.66
N SER A 89 3.46 15.48 -13.50
CA SER A 89 3.97 15.82 -14.85
C SER A 89 2.99 15.46 -15.97
N HIS A 90 2.04 14.55 -15.75
CA HIS A 90 1.16 14.00 -16.78
C HIS A 90 -0.30 13.91 -16.32
N LYS A 91 -1.16 14.74 -16.92
CA LYS A 91 -2.62 14.62 -16.77
C LYS A 91 -3.12 13.40 -17.57
N LEU A 92 -3.40 12.30 -16.87
CA LEU A 92 -4.06 11.12 -17.45
C LEU A 92 -5.51 11.43 -17.82
N GLN A 93 -6.09 10.66 -18.76
CA GLN A 93 -7.51 10.80 -19.09
C GLN A 93 -8.36 10.12 -18.02
N GLU A 94 -9.00 10.92 -17.17
CA GLU A 94 -9.88 10.49 -16.05
C GLU A 94 -10.94 9.45 -16.47
N SER A 95 -11.43 9.51 -17.72
CA SER A 95 -12.38 8.53 -18.29
C SER A 95 -11.81 7.11 -18.49
N ARG A 96 -10.53 6.87 -18.16
CA ARG A 96 -9.81 5.61 -18.39
C ARG A 96 -9.06 5.18 -17.14
N GLY A 97 -9.77 4.75 -16.10
CA GLY A 97 -9.20 4.29 -14.82
C GLY A 97 -8.12 3.19 -14.94
N TRP A 98 -8.11 2.41 -16.03
CA TRP A 98 -7.01 1.48 -16.32
C TRP A 98 -5.64 2.15 -16.45
N THR A 99 -5.59 3.42 -16.84
CA THR A 99 -4.33 4.18 -16.97
C THR A 99 -3.65 4.35 -15.60
N PHE A 100 -4.40 4.78 -14.59
CA PHE A 100 -3.93 4.90 -13.21
C PHE A 100 -3.44 3.56 -12.65
N GLN A 101 -4.18 2.46 -12.88
CA GLN A 101 -3.72 1.13 -12.45
C GLN A 101 -2.44 0.71 -13.19
N LEU A 102 -2.33 0.92 -14.51
CA LEU A 102 -1.12 0.61 -15.28
C LEU A 102 0.10 1.41 -14.79
N VAL A 103 -0.06 2.70 -14.48
CA VAL A 103 1.01 3.51 -13.87
C VAL A 103 1.39 2.94 -12.50
N SER A 104 0.41 2.57 -11.67
CA SER A 104 0.64 1.99 -10.33
C SER A 104 1.42 0.67 -10.38
N VAL A 105 1.03 -0.25 -11.28
CA VAL A 105 1.75 -1.52 -11.51
C VAL A 105 3.19 -1.27 -11.96
N ALA A 106 3.41 -0.29 -12.83
CA ALA A 106 4.75 0.08 -13.32
C ALA A 106 5.61 0.71 -12.22
N CYS A 107 5.08 1.70 -11.49
CA CYS A 107 5.77 2.33 -10.36
C CYS A 107 6.14 1.31 -9.27
N LEU A 108 5.23 0.39 -8.96
CA LEU A 108 5.48 -0.69 -8.01
C LEU A 108 6.54 -1.68 -8.50
N SER A 109 6.52 -2.07 -9.76
CA SER A 109 7.55 -2.96 -10.31
C SER A 109 8.93 -2.30 -10.33
N ILE A 110 9.02 -1.01 -10.64
CA ILE A 110 10.27 -0.24 -10.54
C ILE A 110 10.74 -0.20 -9.09
N ALA A 111 9.88 0.11 -8.12
CA ALA A 111 10.26 0.18 -6.71
C ALA A 111 10.75 -1.17 -6.18
N ALA A 112 10.04 -2.25 -6.48
CA ALA A 112 10.47 -3.60 -6.12
C ALA A 112 11.84 -3.96 -6.72
N LYS A 113 12.12 -3.57 -7.98
CA LYS A 113 13.43 -3.76 -8.63
C LYS A 113 14.56 -2.90 -8.06
N MET A 114 14.24 -1.83 -7.33
CA MET A 114 15.23 -0.98 -6.66
C MET A 114 15.55 -1.47 -5.24
N GLU A 115 14.55 -1.95 -4.51
CA GLU A 115 14.65 -2.21 -3.07
C GLU A 115 14.60 -3.69 -2.67
N GLU A 116 13.95 -4.58 -3.43
CA GLU A 116 13.73 -5.97 -3.01
C GLU A 116 14.75 -6.95 -3.57
N ILE A 117 15.11 -7.95 -2.76
CA ILE A 117 16.03 -9.03 -3.15
C ILE A 117 15.34 -10.00 -4.13
N TYR A 118 14.04 -10.19 -3.97
CA TYR A 118 13.22 -11.09 -4.78
C TYR A 118 12.00 -10.33 -5.31
N VAL A 119 11.93 -10.14 -6.62
CA VAL A 119 10.83 -9.46 -7.30
C VAL A 119 9.93 -10.50 -7.98
N PRO A 120 8.60 -10.51 -7.72
CA PRO A 120 7.65 -11.37 -8.43
C PRO A 120 7.63 -11.12 -9.94
N LEU A 121 7.08 -12.06 -10.72
CA LEU A 121 6.89 -11.80 -12.16
C LEU A 121 5.84 -10.70 -12.36
N LEU A 122 5.95 -10.00 -13.50
CA LEU A 122 5.05 -8.90 -13.86
C LEU A 122 3.57 -9.31 -13.96
N LEU A 123 3.27 -10.60 -14.11
CA LEU A 123 1.89 -11.10 -14.08
C LEU A 123 1.41 -11.27 -12.63
N ASP A 124 2.18 -12.00 -11.81
CA ASP A 124 1.88 -12.27 -10.40
C ASP A 124 1.66 -10.98 -9.60
N LEU A 125 2.55 -9.99 -9.79
CA LEU A 125 2.53 -8.68 -9.12
C LEU A 125 1.19 -7.94 -9.25
N GLN A 126 0.38 -8.26 -10.27
CA GLN A 126 -0.91 -7.62 -10.51
C GLN A 126 -2.04 -8.17 -9.63
N LEU A 127 -1.84 -9.29 -8.92
CA LEU A 127 -2.86 -9.93 -8.06
C LEU A 127 -4.19 -10.17 -8.80
N ASP A 128 -4.12 -10.94 -9.89
CA ASP A 128 -5.29 -11.34 -10.66
C ASP A 128 -6.38 -11.98 -9.77
N GLY A 129 -7.62 -11.55 -9.96
CA GLY A 129 -8.77 -11.92 -9.13
C GLY A 129 -9.00 -11.09 -7.85
N ASP A 130 -8.08 -10.20 -7.43
CA ASP A 130 -8.34 -9.31 -6.30
C ASP A 130 -9.24 -8.12 -6.66
N PRO A 131 -10.22 -7.71 -5.84
CA PRO A 131 -11.10 -6.57 -6.15
C PRO A 131 -10.42 -5.21 -6.36
N THR A 132 -9.16 -5.04 -5.91
CA THR A 132 -8.36 -3.84 -6.21
C THR A 132 -7.73 -3.87 -7.60
N CYS A 133 -7.56 -5.05 -8.20
CA CYS A 133 -7.08 -5.25 -9.56
C CYS A 133 -8.27 -5.29 -10.54
N ARG A 134 -8.57 -4.16 -11.17
CA ARG A 134 -9.68 -4.06 -12.15
C ARG A 134 -9.25 -4.48 -13.57
N TYR A 135 -7.95 -4.47 -13.84
CA TYR A 135 -7.36 -4.76 -15.15
C TYR A 135 -6.04 -5.54 -14.98
N VAL A 136 -5.85 -6.59 -15.79
CA VAL A 136 -4.56 -7.29 -15.91
C VAL A 136 -3.93 -6.94 -17.26
N PHE A 137 -2.66 -6.54 -17.22
CA PHE A 137 -1.89 -6.06 -18.36
C PHE A 137 -0.82 -7.08 -18.78
N GLU A 138 -0.57 -7.20 -20.09
CA GLU A 138 0.59 -7.95 -20.57
C GLU A 138 1.89 -7.39 -20.00
N PRO A 139 2.89 -8.24 -19.65
CA PRO A 139 4.20 -7.79 -19.20
C PRO A 139 4.87 -6.76 -20.13
N LYS A 140 4.68 -6.88 -21.45
CA LYS A 140 5.18 -5.92 -22.45
C LYS A 140 4.51 -4.55 -22.38
N THR A 141 3.29 -4.46 -21.87
CA THR A 141 2.57 -3.20 -21.67
C THR A 141 3.03 -2.54 -20.38
N VAL A 142 3.22 -3.31 -19.30
CA VAL A 142 3.85 -2.81 -18.07
C VAL A 142 5.26 -2.30 -18.35
N GLN A 143 6.13 -3.06 -19.02
CA GLN A 143 7.51 -2.66 -19.36
C GLN A 143 7.60 -1.34 -20.16
N ARG A 144 6.65 -1.06 -21.05
CA ARG A 144 6.57 0.23 -21.76
C ARG A 144 6.20 1.37 -20.81
N MET A 145 5.27 1.12 -19.89
CA MET A 145 4.92 2.07 -18.84
C MET A 145 6.10 2.32 -17.88
N GLU A 146 6.85 1.28 -17.51
CA GLU A 146 8.05 1.41 -16.68
C GLU A 146 9.07 2.36 -17.34
N LEU A 147 9.36 2.17 -18.63
CA LEU A 147 10.27 3.04 -19.39
C LEU A 147 9.77 4.50 -19.42
N TRP A 148 8.46 4.73 -19.55
CA TRP A 148 7.89 6.08 -19.54
C TRP A 148 7.92 6.72 -18.14
N VAL A 149 7.66 5.96 -17.07
CA VAL A 149 7.83 6.42 -15.69
C VAL A 149 9.29 6.79 -15.44
N MET A 150 10.24 5.88 -15.73
CA MET A 150 11.67 6.14 -15.53
C MET A 150 12.17 7.35 -16.32
N ALA A 151 11.73 7.52 -17.57
CA ALA A 151 12.04 8.71 -18.38
C ALA A 151 11.46 9.99 -17.76
N THR A 152 10.19 9.98 -17.31
CA THR A 152 9.53 11.12 -16.64
C THR A 152 10.25 11.53 -15.37
N LEU A 153 10.69 10.56 -14.57
CA LEU A 153 11.44 10.78 -13.34
C LEU A 153 12.92 11.14 -13.59
N ASN A 154 13.33 11.34 -14.86
CA ASN A 154 14.73 11.58 -15.27
C ASN A 154 15.72 10.52 -14.73
N TRP A 155 15.27 9.27 -14.63
CA TRP A 155 15.96 8.13 -14.01
C TRP A 155 16.39 8.35 -12.54
N ARG A 156 15.86 9.38 -11.86
CA ARG A 156 16.07 9.65 -10.43
C ARG A 156 15.15 8.78 -9.58
N LEU A 157 15.48 7.49 -9.54
CA LEU A 157 14.71 6.45 -8.86
C LEU A 157 15.09 6.36 -7.37
N ARG A 158 16.39 6.29 -7.03
CA ARG A 158 16.87 6.43 -5.65
C ARG A 158 16.55 7.84 -5.14
N SER A 159 15.35 7.98 -4.61
CA SER A 159 14.76 9.20 -4.09
C SER A 159 15.01 9.26 -2.59
N VAL A 160 15.17 10.46 -2.03
CA VAL A 160 15.20 10.61 -0.57
C VAL A 160 13.80 10.36 -0.01
N THR A 161 13.70 9.51 1.00
CA THR A 161 12.46 9.12 1.66
C THR A 161 12.51 9.46 3.15
N PRO A 162 11.36 9.46 3.87
CA PRO A 162 11.37 9.67 5.31
C PRO A 162 12.12 8.54 6.07
N PHE A 163 12.23 7.34 5.47
CA PHE A 163 12.94 6.20 6.07
C PHE A 163 14.45 6.45 6.20
N ASP A 164 15.05 7.20 5.28
CA ASP A 164 16.49 7.52 5.28
C ASP A 164 16.91 8.33 6.52
N TYR A 165 15.98 9.06 7.16
CA TYR A 165 16.23 9.86 8.35
C TYR A 165 15.85 9.17 9.67
N LEU A 166 15.16 8.02 9.65
CA LEU A 166 14.64 7.39 10.86
C LEU A 166 15.74 7.09 11.89
N HIS A 167 16.85 6.47 11.45
CA HIS A 167 17.98 6.17 12.33
C HIS A 167 18.54 7.45 12.97
N TYR A 168 18.70 8.51 12.18
CA TYR A 168 19.21 9.79 12.64
C TYR A 168 18.28 10.42 13.69
N PHE A 169 17.00 10.62 13.40
CA PHE A 169 16.08 11.26 14.35
C PHE A 169 15.85 10.43 15.62
N ILE A 170 15.80 9.09 15.52
CA ILE A 170 15.72 8.23 16.71
C ILE A 170 17.00 8.34 17.56
N SER A 171 18.18 8.46 16.95
CA SER A 171 19.44 8.70 17.69
C SER A 171 19.52 10.05 18.41
N LYS A 172 18.62 10.99 18.08
CA LYS A 172 18.51 12.32 18.71
C LYS A 172 17.47 12.38 19.85
N LEU A 173 16.66 11.33 20.05
CA LEU A 173 15.67 11.30 21.12
C LEU A 173 16.37 11.23 22.50
N PRO A 174 16.14 12.20 23.41
CA PRO A 174 16.87 12.26 24.69
C PRO A 174 16.50 11.14 25.68
N SER A 175 15.35 10.50 25.48
CA SER A 175 14.76 9.53 26.42
C SER A 175 14.62 8.10 25.87
N CYS A 176 15.03 7.85 24.62
CA CYS A 176 14.85 6.54 24.00
C CYS A 176 15.84 5.51 24.58
N LYS A 177 15.34 4.46 25.22
CA LYS A 177 16.16 3.34 25.70
C LYS A 177 16.51 2.43 24.52
N SER A 178 17.64 1.72 24.61
CA SER A 178 18.05 0.78 23.55
C SER A 178 16.96 -0.22 23.17
N ASP A 179 16.18 -0.69 24.15
CA ASP A 179 15.12 -1.69 23.95
C ASP A 179 13.87 -1.11 23.26
N SER A 180 13.67 0.21 23.31
CA SER A 180 12.53 0.89 22.67
C SER A 180 12.83 1.34 21.23
N ILE A 181 14.10 1.41 20.81
CA ILE A 181 14.50 1.83 19.45
C ILE A 181 13.77 1.05 18.35
N PRO A 182 13.68 -0.30 18.39
CA PRO A 182 12.98 -1.06 17.34
C PRO A 182 11.46 -0.79 17.32
N VAL A 183 10.87 -0.50 18.47
CA VAL A 183 9.43 -0.20 18.61
C VAL A 183 9.14 1.17 18.00
N VAL A 184 9.90 2.20 18.38
CA VAL A 184 9.77 3.56 17.81
C VAL A 184 10.03 3.53 16.30
N GLN A 185 11.05 2.80 15.83
CA GLN A 185 11.34 2.66 14.40
C GLN A 185 10.18 1.99 13.63
N SER A 186 9.57 0.95 14.20
CA SER A 186 8.40 0.28 13.60
C SER A 186 7.18 1.19 13.56
N LEU A 187 6.83 1.85 14.67
CA LEU A 187 5.70 2.79 14.74
C LEU A 187 5.89 3.97 13.78
N ALA A 188 7.06 4.60 13.77
CA ALA A 188 7.37 5.69 12.84
C ALA A 188 7.33 5.24 11.38
N SER A 189 7.80 4.02 11.06
CA SER A 189 7.71 3.44 9.71
C SER A 189 6.26 3.25 9.25
N ASN A 190 5.36 2.84 10.15
CA ASN A 190 3.93 2.70 9.85
C ASN A 190 3.25 4.06 9.69
N LEU A 191 3.58 5.05 10.53
CA LEU A 191 3.08 6.43 10.39
C LEU A 191 3.52 7.05 9.06
N ILE A 192 4.80 6.92 8.69
CA ILE A 192 5.34 7.33 7.38
C ILE A 192 4.53 6.70 6.24
N LEU A 193 4.29 5.39 6.28
CA LEU A 193 3.52 4.71 5.23
C LEU A 193 2.05 5.15 5.20
N ASN A 194 1.45 5.46 6.36
CA ASN A 194 0.08 5.96 6.44
C ASN A 194 -0.07 7.39 5.88
N THR A 195 0.95 8.25 5.99
CA THR A 195 0.90 9.62 5.43
C THR A 195 0.53 9.65 3.95
N THR A 196 0.93 8.64 3.17
CA THR A 196 0.72 8.64 1.71
C THR A 196 -0.75 8.72 1.33
N ARG A 197 -1.65 8.25 2.20
CA ARG A 197 -3.10 8.19 2.01
C ARG A 197 -3.79 9.55 2.14
N VAL A 198 -3.18 10.50 2.86
CA VAL A 198 -3.75 11.84 3.11
C VAL A 198 -2.99 12.84 2.24
N ILE A 199 -3.71 13.52 1.35
CA ILE A 199 -3.11 14.28 0.24
C ILE A 199 -2.22 15.43 0.74
N ASP A 200 -2.57 16.04 1.86
CA ASP A 200 -1.93 17.24 2.37
C ASP A 200 -0.51 17.00 2.91
N PHE A 201 -0.13 15.75 3.19
CA PHE A 201 1.27 15.40 3.49
C PHE A 201 2.22 15.62 2.31
N LEU A 202 1.72 15.73 1.07
CA LEU A 202 2.53 16.11 -0.09
C LEU A 202 3.11 17.55 0.02
N GLY A 203 2.58 18.37 0.95
CA GLY A 203 3.13 19.68 1.27
C GLY A 203 4.41 19.65 2.12
N PHE A 204 4.76 18.50 2.73
CA PHE A 204 5.92 18.39 3.63
C PHE A 204 7.09 17.62 2.98
N PRO A 205 8.35 18.06 3.16
CA PRO A 205 9.50 17.31 2.68
C PRO A 205 9.75 16.04 3.52
N PRO A 206 10.48 15.04 2.98
CA PRO A 206 10.69 13.75 3.65
C PRO A 206 11.30 13.85 5.05
N SER A 207 12.23 14.78 5.28
CA SER A 207 12.83 15.09 6.58
C SER A 207 11.82 15.55 7.63
N VAL A 208 10.85 16.37 7.25
CA VAL A 208 9.77 16.85 8.12
C VAL A 208 8.82 15.71 8.49
N ILE A 209 8.44 14.88 7.50
CA ILE A 209 7.59 13.70 7.71
C ILE A 209 8.28 12.72 8.65
N ALA A 210 9.58 12.47 8.48
CA ALA A 210 10.35 11.59 9.35
C ALA A 210 10.47 12.14 10.79
N ALA A 211 10.76 13.43 10.94
CA ALA A 211 10.85 14.05 12.27
C ALA A 211 9.50 13.98 13.00
N ALA A 212 8.40 14.34 12.33
CA ALA A 212 7.05 14.24 12.90
C ALA A 212 6.70 12.80 13.30
N ALA A 213 6.92 11.83 12.41
CA ALA A 213 6.61 10.42 12.67
C ALA A 213 7.41 9.84 13.85
N VAL A 214 8.67 10.26 14.05
CA VAL A 214 9.47 9.81 15.19
C VAL A 214 9.03 10.48 16.50
N ILE A 215 8.59 11.75 16.49
CA ILE A 215 7.98 12.40 17.66
C ILE A 215 6.69 11.67 18.05
N SER A 216 5.76 11.47 17.10
CA SER A 216 4.49 10.76 17.33
C SER A 216 4.70 9.32 17.80
N ALA A 217 5.74 8.63 17.31
CA ALA A 217 6.09 7.27 17.74
C ALA A 217 6.83 7.19 19.09
N ALA A 218 7.47 8.27 19.54
CA ALA A 218 8.15 8.36 20.84
C ALA A 218 7.20 8.79 21.97
N GLY A 219 6.14 9.52 21.65
CA GLY A 219 5.09 9.96 22.60
C GLY A 219 5.44 11.18 23.45
N ASP A 220 6.72 11.53 23.59
CA ASP A 220 7.17 12.81 24.17
C ASP A 220 8.59 13.20 23.68
N GLY A 221 8.83 14.49 23.50
CA GLY A 221 10.11 15.10 23.15
C GLY A 221 10.17 15.84 21.79
N GLU A 222 10.58 17.11 21.79
CA GLU A 222 11.00 17.79 20.56
C GLU A 222 12.33 17.20 20.04
N ILE A 223 12.38 16.88 18.75
CA ILE A 223 13.62 16.47 18.06
C ILE A 223 14.28 17.71 17.47
N PHE A 224 15.57 17.90 17.75
CA PHE A 224 16.32 19.09 17.36
C PHE A 224 17.33 18.80 16.24
N ASP A 225 17.01 19.28 15.04
CA ASP A 225 17.97 19.58 13.99
C ASP A 225 17.72 21.01 13.50
N GLU A 226 18.75 21.86 13.48
CA GLU A 226 18.62 23.27 13.10
C GLU A 226 18.35 23.48 11.60
N ARG A 227 18.60 22.46 10.76
CA ARG A 227 18.34 22.50 9.31
C ARG A 227 16.90 22.17 8.95
N VAL A 228 16.13 21.56 9.86
CA VAL A 228 14.74 21.14 9.60
C VAL A 228 13.79 22.21 10.14
N ASN A 229 12.83 22.66 9.33
CA ASN A 229 11.90 23.71 9.73
C ASN A 229 10.95 23.21 10.85
N ARG A 230 11.21 23.67 12.08
CA ARG A 230 10.42 23.32 13.29
C ARG A 230 8.94 23.70 13.21
N GLU A 231 8.56 24.69 12.41
CA GLU A 231 7.15 25.04 12.20
C GLU A 231 6.47 24.01 11.30
N MET A 232 7.13 23.62 10.20
CA MET A 232 6.64 22.52 9.35
C MET A 232 6.56 21.19 10.09
N VAL A 233 7.53 20.88 10.98
CA VAL A 233 7.47 19.67 11.83
C VAL A 233 6.27 19.69 12.76
N ARG A 234 5.93 20.81 13.39
CA ARG A 234 4.73 20.91 14.25
C ARG A 234 3.43 20.79 13.45
N SER A 235 3.32 21.45 12.30
CA SER A 235 2.14 21.30 11.43
C SER A 235 1.99 19.88 10.89
N CYS A 236 3.10 19.22 10.52
CA CYS A 236 3.08 17.83 10.10
C CYS A 236 2.73 16.87 11.25
N HIS A 237 3.18 17.13 12.48
CA HIS A 237 2.82 16.36 13.67
C HIS A 237 1.33 16.48 13.98
N GLN A 238 0.80 17.70 13.99
CA GLN A 238 -0.63 17.97 14.20
C GLN A 238 -1.50 17.26 13.15
N LEU A 239 -1.05 17.21 11.88
CA LEU A 239 -1.74 16.46 10.83
C LEU A 239 -1.67 14.94 11.05
N MET A 240 -0.61 14.41 11.68
CA MET A 240 -0.56 12.99 12.10
C MET A 240 -1.50 12.72 13.27
N GLU A 241 -1.60 13.64 14.24
CA GLU A 241 -2.53 13.57 15.37
C GLU A 241 -4.01 13.66 14.95
N GLU A 242 -4.32 14.41 13.89
CA GLU A 242 -5.68 14.58 13.36
C GLU A 242 -6.13 13.41 12.46
N TYR A 243 -5.24 12.88 11.60
CA TYR A 243 -5.63 11.91 10.56
C TYR A 243 -5.11 10.48 10.75
N LEU A 244 -4.04 10.26 11.53
CA LEU A 244 -3.32 8.97 11.59
C LEU A 244 -3.27 8.34 12.99
N LEU A 245 -3.67 9.08 14.03
CA LEU A 245 -3.78 8.62 15.42
C LEU A 245 -5.25 8.76 15.86
N ASP A 246 -5.86 7.70 16.38
CA ASP A 246 -7.26 7.74 16.84
C ASP A 246 -7.42 8.73 18.01
N THR A 247 -8.06 9.87 17.76
CA THR A 247 -8.32 10.91 18.78
C THR A 247 -9.48 10.54 19.73
N CYS A 248 -9.55 9.27 20.14
CA CYS A 248 -10.56 8.71 21.04
C CYS A 248 -9.96 8.44 22.44
N PRO A 249 -10.36 9.19 23.49
CA PRO A 249 -9.85 8.96 24.83
C PRO A 249 -10.46 7.69 25.45
N ALA A 250 -9.73 6.58 25.35
CA ALA A 250 -9.85 5.36 26.16
C ALA A 250 -11.29 4.83 26.44
N GLU A 251 -11.80 3.97 25.55
CA GLU A 251 -12.71 2.88 25.96
C GLU A 251 -11.96 1.54 25.99
N ASP A 252 -12.42 0.63 26.85
CA ASP A 252 -11.68 -0.56 27.26
C ASP A 252 -11.36 -1.53 26.10
N LEU A 253 -10.07 -1.90 25.99
CA LEU A 253 -9.68 -3.19 25.42
C LEU A 253 -10.10 -4.33 26.36
N LYS A 254 -11.42 -4.61 26.38
CA LYS A 254 -11.99 -5.79 27.03
C LYS A 254 -11.62 -7.03 26.23
N VAL A 255 -10.42 -7.54 26.49
CA VAL A 255 -9.94 -8.85 26.06
C VAL A 255 -10.95 -9.89 26.54
N THR A 256 -11.87 -10.25 25.64
CA THR A 256 -12.87 -11.28 25.90
C THR A 256 -12.21 -12.61 25.65
N SER A 257 -11.46 -13.09 26.65
CA SER A 257 -10.82 -14.39 26.66
C SER A 257 -11.89 -15.49 26.57
N ILE A 258 -12.12 -16.00 25.37
CA ILE A 258 -12.94 -17.18 25.14
C ILE A 258 -12.12 -18.39 25.60
N ASP A 259 -12.46 -18.94 26.76
CA ASP A 259 -12.01 -20.25 27.22
C ASP A 259 -13.22 -21.18 27.38
N PRO A 260 -13.10 -22.49 27.10
CA PRO A 260 -14.26 -23.33 26.81
C PRO A 260 -14.80 -24.08 28.03
N ASN A 261 -16.11 -23.94 28.33
CA ASN A 261 -16.89 -25.03 28.88
C ASN A 261 -18.42 -24.88 28.76
N ALA A 262 -19.13 -25.99 29.03
CA ALA A 262 -20.54 -26.27 28.77
C ALA A 262 -21.60 -25.19 29.13
N PRO A 263 -22.73 -25.12 28.40
CA PRO A 263 -23.88 -24.31 28.80
C PRO A 263 -24.59 -24.92 30.03
N PRO A 264 -25.11 -24.09 30.96
CA PRO A 264 -25.81 -24.58 32.14
C PRO A 264 -27.27 -24.96 31.83
N SER A 265 -27.68 -26.15 32.27
CA SER A 265 -29.09 -26.57 32.24
C SER A 265 -29.92 -25.79 33.26
N PRO A 266 -31.10 -25.23 32.91
CA PRO A 266 -31.99 -24.58 33.87
C PRO A 266 -32.71 -25.61 34.75
N ILE A 267 -32.83 -25.32 36.05
CA ILE A 267 -33.56 -26.13 37.04
C ILE A 267 -34.53 -25.22 37.82
N GLY A 268 -35.80 -25.63 37.88
CA GLY A 268 -36.89 -24.93 38.57
C GLY A 268 -37.67 -23.96 37.64
N VAL A 269 -39.00 -23.85 37.70
CA VAL A 269 -39.96 -24.42 38.68
C VAL A 269 -41.24 -24.93 38.00
N LEU A 270 -41.75 -26.04 38.56
CA LEU A 270 -43.08 -26.67 38.52
C LEU A 270 -44.28 -25.67 38.53
N ASP A 271 -45.52 -25.96 38.11
CA ASP A 271 -46.18 -27.12 37.47
C ASP A 271 -47.51 -26.66 36.80
N ALA A 272 -48.34 -27.61 36.34
CA ALA A 272 -49.82 -27.58 36.15
C ALA A 272 -50.37 -27.74 34.72
N ALA A 273 -50.30 -28.99 34.24
CA ALA A 273 -51.30 -29.73 33.45
C ALA A 273 -52.40 -28.98 32.63
N ALA A 274 -52.44 -29.28 31.33
CA ALA A 274 -53.64 -29.80 30.65
C ALA A 274 -53.25 -30.64 29.41
N CYS A 275 -54.00 -31.71 29.12
CA CYS A 275 -53.72 -32.64 28.02
C CYS A 275 -54.32 -32.16 26.67
N THR A 276 -53.75 -32.57 25.53
CA THR A 276 -54.42 -33.49 24.55
C THR A 276 -53.51 -33.86 23.36
N SER A 277 -53.67 -35.09 22.86
CA SER A 277 -53.27 -35.73 21.57
C SER A 277 -52.06 -35.20 20.76
N CYS A 278 -51.12 -36.05 20.32
CA CYS A 278 -51.27 -37.17 19.34
C CYS A 278 -51.69 -36.68 17.93
N ASP A 279 -51.13 -37.16 16.81
CA ASP A 279 -50.46 -38.45 16.54
C ASP A 279 -49.20 -38.36 15.65
N THR A 280 -48.53 -39.50 15.45
CA THR A 280 -47.34 -39.67 14.59
C THR A 280 -47.64 -40.19 13.17
N HIS A 281 -46.68 -39.96 12.27
CA HIS A 281 -46.37 -40.76 11.06
C HIS A 281 -46.37 -42.30 11.30
N PRO A 282 -46.27 -43.19 10.27
CA PRO A 282 -46.11 -42.97 8.79
C PRO A 282 -46.91 -43.97 7.88
N GLU A 283 -46.49 -44.08 6.59
CA GLU A 283 -46.45 -45.31 5.75
C GLU A 283 -47.65 -45.83 4.88
N ASN A 284 -47.46 -45.68 3.55
CA ASN A 284 -47.41 -46.74 2.49
C ASN A 284 -48.63 -47.36 1.73
N LEU A 285 -48.27 -47.76 0.49
CA LEU A 285 -48.88 -48.72 -0.48
C LEU A 285 -50.21 -48.44 -1.26
N ALA A 286 -50.04 -48.06 -2.53
CA ALA A 286 -50.63 -48.60 -3.78
C ALA A 286 -52.11 -49.10 -3.83
N SER A 287 -52.93 -48.74 -4.84
CA SER A 287 -52.82 -49.32 -6.21
C SER A 287 -53.90 -48.84 -7.22
N VAL A 288 -53.59 -48.95 -8.54
CA VAL A 288 -54.46 -49.24 -9.71
C VAL A 288 -55.78 -48.46 -9.91
N SER A 289 -55.85 -47.53 -10.88
CA SER A 289 -56.45 -47.67 -12.26
C SER A 289 -56.35 -46.32 -13.02
N GLY A 290 -56.43 -46.17 -14.36
CA GLY A 290 -56.52 -47.10 -15.50
C GLY A 290 -56.98 -46.37 -16.81
N SER A 291 -56.64 -46.90 -17.99
CA SER A 291 -56.92 -46.37 -19.38
C SER A 291 -56.22 -45.05 -19.78
N GLY A 292 -55.81 -44.76 -21.03
CA GLY A 292 -55.68 -45.52 -22.30
C GLY A 292 -55.86 -44.57 -23.52
N SER A 293 -55.39 -44.75 -24.76
CA SER A 293 -54.43 -45.61 -25.49
C SER A 293 -54.54 -45.25 -27.00
N GLY A 294 -53.44 -45.26 -27.77
CA GLY A 294 -53.43 -45.10 -29.26
C GLY A 294 -53.20 -43.66 -29.78
N ALA A 295 -52.36 -43.29 -30.76
CA ALA A 295 -51.51 -43.91 -31.82
C ALA A 295 -52.00 -43.66 -33.28
N GLY A 296 -51.17 -43.03 -34.12
CA GLY A 296 -51.40 -42.84 -35.58
C GLY A 296 -50.57 -41.69 -36.20
N GLY A 297 -49.50 -42.01 -36.95
CA GLY A 297 -48.42 -41.06 -37.31
C GLY A 297 -48.54 -40.21 -38.59
N ALA A 298 -47.46 -39.46 -38.89
CA ALA A 298 -47.09 -38.90 -40.21
C ALA A 298 -45.61 -38.40 -40.26
N GLU A 299 -44.99 -38.47 -41.44
CA GLU A 299 -43.73 -37.82 -41.89
C GLU A 299 -44.09 -36.77 -43.00
N PRO A 300 -43.19 -36.01 -43.68
CA PRO A 300 -41.71 -35.86 -43.59
C PRO A 300 -41.35 -34.39 -43.16
N GLU A 301 -40.25 -33.69 -43.48
CA GLU A 301 -39.05 -33.87 -44.31
C GLU A 301 -37.84 -33.09 -43.72
N ASN A 302 -36.66 -33.19 -44.35
CA ASN A 302 -35.47 -32.38 -44.04
C ASN A 302 -35.23 -31.29 -45.10
N LYS A 303 -34.65 -30.14 -44.72
CA LYS A 303 -33.68 -29.42 -45.59
C LYS A 303 -32.75 -28.47 -44.82
N ARG A 304 -31.44 -28.66 -44.99
CA ARG A 304 -30.37 -27.70 -44.68
C ARG A 304 -29.89 -27.04 -45.97
N GLN A 305 -29.51 -25.76 -45.92
CA GLN A 305 -28.51 -25.13 -46.79
C GLN A 305 -28.12 -23.74 -46.23
N ARG A 306 -26.95 -23.15 -46.53
CA ARG A 306 -25.54 -23.59 -46.33
C ARG A 306 -24.68 -22.31 -46.23
N LEU A 307 -23.51 -22.35 -45.57
CA LEU A 307 -22.58 -21.21 -45.50
C LEU A 307 -21.80 -20.96 -46.81
N SER A 308 -21.45 -19.70 -47.04
CA SER A 308 -20.26 -19.18 -47.75
C SER A 308 -19.95 -17.80 -47.15
N THR A 309 -18.82 -17.51 -46.47
CA THR A 309 -17.38 -17.50 -46.84
C THR A 309 -16.93 -16.29 -47.66
N SER A 310 -15.68 -15.86 -47.46
CA SER A 310 -15.19 -14.50 -47.72
C SER A 310 -14.16 -14.39 -48.85
N ASP A 311 -14.08 -13.20 -49.44
CA ASP A 311 -12.91 -12.62 -50.13
C ASP A 311 -12.80 -11.15 -49.62
N VAL A 312 -11.67 -10.53 -49.28
CA VAL A 312 -10.28 -10.49 -49.81
C VAL A 312 -10.16 -9.63 -51.08
N GLN A 313 -9.48 -8.49 -50.96
CA GLN A 313 -9.00 -7.70 -52.11
C GLN A 313 -7.75 -6.87 -51.76
N GLU A 314 -6.67 -7.04 -52.53
CA GLU A 314 -5.49 -6.17 -52.54
C GLU A 314 -5.58 -5.09 -53.64
N PRO A 315 -4.84 -3.97 -53.52
CA PRO A 315 -4.66 -3.00 -54.59
C PRO A 315 -3.23 -2.99 -55.17
N GLN A 316 -3.11 -3.02 -56.51
CA GLN A 316 -1.92 -2.63 -57.30
C GLN A 316 -2.32 -2.39 -58.78
N PRO A 317 -1.48 -1.73 -59.61
CA PRO A 317 -0.19 -1.10 -59.29
C PRO A 317 -0.23 0.44 -59.25
#